data_AF-A0A6F8UPH5-F1
#
_entry.id   AF-A0A6F8UPH5-F1
#
_cell.length_a   1.000
_cell.length_b   1.000
_cell.length_c   1.000
_cell.angle_alpha   90.00
_cell.angle_beta   90.00
_cell.angle_gamma   90.00
#
_symmetry.space_group_name_H-M   'P 1'
#
loop_
_entity.id
_entity.type
_entity.pdbx_description
1 polymer ?
#
loop_
_entity_poly.entity_id
_entity_poly.type
_entity_poly.pdbx_seq_one_letter_code
_entity_poly.pdbx_strand_id
1 'polypeptide(L)'
;MIKMTAVSLLSLTMWGSAGPTLAQHPTNPYAAQETREIKALSQKEVDDLAQGRGVGLAKPAELNRYPGPLHVLELAPELQLAAGQRNAVEASKARMSARAKALGAEIIDLERELDAAFAERKIDQVRLNQLTAQIGAKQAMLRAVHLVAHIETAQLLTPEQIARYNRLRGYDGPSERGANDLGAKRH
;
A
#
# COMPACT_ATOMS: atom_id res chain seq x y z
N MET A 1 26.89 34.37 79.50
CA MET A 1 26.58 33.00 79.03
C MET A 1 25.86 33.07 77.69
N ILE A 2 26.60 32.70 76.63
CA ILE A 2 26.30 32.31 75.23
C ILE A 2 24.83 32.34 74.72
N LYS A 3 24.63 32.96 73.54
CA LYS A 3 24.07 32.41 72.25
C LYS A 3 24.00 33.55 71.21
N MET A 4 24.93 33.68 70.25
CA MET A 4 24.93 33.11 68.88
C MET A 4 23.61 33.23 68.11
N THR A 5 23.60 33.95 66.97
CA THR A 5 23.65 33.36 65.62
C THR A 5 23.80 34.45 64.55
N ALA A 6 24.83 34.30 63.72
CA ALA A 6 25.11 35.12 62.54
C ALA A 6 24.29 34.63 61.33
N VAL A 7 23.84 35.57 60.50
CA VAL A 7 23.12 35.32 59.24
C VAL A 7 24.17 35.15 58.13
N SER A 8 24.17 34.00 57.47
CA SER A 8 24.96 33.76 56.26
C SER A 8 24.04 33.77 55.03
N LEU A 9 24.28 34.72 54.12
CA LEU A 9 23.72 34.75 52.77
C LEU A 9 24.26 33.56 51.97
N LEU A 10 23.37 32.78 51.36
CA LEU A 10 23.72 31.72 50.42
C LEU A 10 23.36 32.17 48.99
N SER A 11 24.39 32.48 48.21
CA SER A 11 24.31 32.80 46.78
C SER A 11 24.08 31.50 45.99
N LEU A 12 22.92 31.38 45.31
CA LEU A 12 22.60 30.21 44.50
C LEU A 12 23.04 30.44 43.05
N THR A 13 24.15 29.81 42.64
CA THR A 13 24.57 29.74 41.24
C THR A 13 23.87 28.57 40.54
N MET A 14 22.98 28.87 39.58
CA MET A 14 22.40 27.86 38.69
C MET A 14 23.42 27.46 37.61
N TRP A 15 23.91 26.23 37.67
CA TRP A 15 24.58 25.59 36.54
C TRP A 15 23.54 24.96 35.61
N GLY A 16 23.40 25.51 34.41
CA GLY A 16 22.65 24.87 33.33
C GLY A 16 23.40 23.64 32.83
N SER A 17 22.83 22.46 33.05
CA SER A 17 23.33 21.22 32.46
C SER A 17 22.81 21.12 31.03
N ALA A 18 23.67 21.36 30.04
CA ALA A 18 23.42 20.90 28.69
C ALA A 18 23.45 19.36 28.71
N GLY A 19 22.28 18.73 28.68
CA GLY A 19 22.17 17.27 28.58
C GLY A 19 22.77 16.78 27.26
N PRO A 20 23.37 15.59 27.23
CA PRO A 20 23.90 15.02 26.00
C PRO A 20 22.75 14.82 25.01
N THR A 21 22.82 15.50 23.86
CA THR A 21 22.05 15.14 22.67
C THR A 21 22.47 13.74 22.27
N LEU A 22 21.66 12.74 22.59
CA LEU A 22 21.79 11.39 22.04
C LEU A 22 21.76 11.54 20.51
N ALA A 23 22.91 11.32 19.88
CA ALA A 23 23.00 11.18 18.44
C ALA A 23 22.03 10.06 18.04
N GLN A 24 20.98 10.40 17.30
CA GLN A 24 20.13 9.41 16.65
C GLN A 24 21.02 8.70 15.62
N HIS A 25 21.52 7.50 15.96
CA HIS A 25 22.12 6.64 14.97
C HIS A 25 21.09 6.40 13.87
N PRO A 26 21.41 6.66 12.59
CA PRO A 26 20.50 6.32 11.51
C PRO A 26 20.24 4.81 11.59
N THR A 27 19.01 4.46 11.94
CA THR A 27 18.57 3.08 11.98
C THR A 27 18.64 2.54 10.56
N ASN A 28 19.40 1.46 10.34
CA ASN A 28 19.44 0.81 9.04
C ASN A 28 18.00 0.37 8.68
N PRO A 29 17.40 0.89 7.58
CA PRO A 29 16.02 0.58 7.24
C PRO A 29 15.78 -0.91 6.94
N TYR A 30 16.85 -1.67 6.69
CA TYR A 30 16.82 -3.10 6.43
C TYR A 30 17.12 -3.97 7.66
N ALA A 31 17.42 -3.37 8.82
CA ALA A 31 17.68 -4.15 10.03
C ALA A 31 16.51 -5.09 10.35
N ALA A 32 16.82 -6.34 10.71
CA ALA A 32 15.91 -7.46 10.92
C ALA A 32 15.19 -7.99 9.66
N GLN A 33 15.26 -7.31 8.51
CA GLN A 33 14.66 -7.80 7.26
C GLN A 33 15.45 -8.97 6.65
N GLU A 34 16.72 -9.13 7.03
CA GLU A 34 17.56 -10.26 6.62
C GLU A 34 17.03 -11.62 7.11
N THR A 35 16.10 -11.63 8.08
CA THR A 35 15.47 -12.86 8.60
C THR A 35 14.19 -13.26 7.87
N ARG A 36 13.68 -12.42 6.95
CA ARG A 36 12.48 -12.75 6.15
C ARG A 36 12.69 -13.99 5.30
N GLU A 37 11.63 -14.74 5.04
CA GLU A 37 11.69 -15.90 4.13
C GLU A 37 12.03 -15.47 2.69
N ILE A 38 11.44 -14.36 2.22
CA ILE A 38 11.73 -13.73 0.93
C ILE A 38 12.14 -12.29 1.23
N LYS A 39 13.39 -11.91 0.95
CA LYS A 39 13.92 -10.62 1.45
C LYS A 39 13.20 -9.41 0.84
N ALA A 40 12.78 -9.54 -0.42
CA ALA A 40 12.06 -8.50 -1.16
C ALA A 40 10.63 -8.25 -0.67
N LEU A 41 10.00 -9.22 0.01
CA LEU A 41 8.58 -9.16 0.38
C LEU A 41 8.39 -9.20 1.90
N SER A 42 7.59 -8.29 2.42
CA SER A 42 7.04 -8.41 3.78
C SER A 42 6.01 -9.54 3.85
N GLN A 43 5.74 -10.04 5.06
CA GLN A 43 4.68 -11.05 5.27
C GLN A 43 3.33 -10.57 4.76
N LYS A 44 3.03 -9.28 4.94
CA LYS A 44 1.80 -8.67 4.42
C LYS A 44 1.73 -8.73 2.89
N GLU A 45 2.83 -8.48 2.20
CA GLU A 45 2.86 -8.55 0.72
C GLU A 45 2.70 -9.99 0.24
N VAL A 46 3.32 -10.96 0.91
CA VAL A 46 3.09 -12.39 0.65
C VAL A 46 1.62 -12.74 0.83
N ASP A 47 1.00 -12.32 1.94
CA ASP A 47 -0.41 -12.59 2.20
C ASP A 47 -1.33 -11.87 1.19
N ASP A 48 -0.98 -10.64 0.80
CA ASP A 48 -1.73 -9.87 -0.20
C ASP A 48 -1.66 -10.56 -1.57
N LEU A 49 -0.47 -10.98 -2.01
CA LEU A 49 -0.29 -11.74 -3.25
C LEU A 49 -1.03 -13.08 -3.21
N ALA A 50 -0.87 -13.86 -2.14
CA ALA A 50 -1.51 -15.17 -1.97
C ALA A 50 -3.05 -15.06 -2.00
N GLN A 51 -3.60 -13.95 -1.51
CA GLN A 51 -5.05 -13.70 -1.53
C GLN A 51 -5.52 -12.92 -2.76
N GLY A 52 -4.62 -12.57 -3.68
CA GLY A 52 -4.92 -11.79 -4.90
C GLY A 52 -5.41 -10.38 -4.59
N ARG A 53 -4.94 -9.78 -3.49
CA ARG A 53 -5.25 -8.40 -3.10
C ARG A 53 -4.33 -7.44 -3.84
N GLY A 54 -4.94 -6.53 -4.61
CA GLY A 54 -4.23 -5.52 -5.39
C GLY A 54 -4.28 -4.14 -4.77
N VAL A 55 -3.81 -3.96 -3.53
CA VAL A 55 -3.83 -2.65 -2.86
C VAL A 55 -3.10 -1.63 -3.74
N GLY A 56 -3.83 -0.63 -4.22
CA GLY A 56 -3.27 0.43 -5.07
C GLY A 56 -3.15 0.11 -6.56
N LEU A 57 -3.24 -1.16 -7.00
CA LEU A 57 -3.02 -1.56 -8.40
C LEU A 57 -4.04 -0.94 -9.36
N ALA A 58 -5.29 -0.78 -8.90
CA ALA A 58 -6.39 -0.23 -9.69
C ALA A 58 -6.68 1.26 -9.42
N LYS A 59 -5.83 1.96 -8.64
CA LYS A 59 -6.03 3.41 -8.38
C LYS A 59 -6.26 4.25 -9.65
N PRO A 60 -5.55 4.01 -10.78
CA PRO A 60 -5.83 4.75 -12.02
C PRO A 60 -7.26 4.57 -12.53
N ALA A 61 -7.88 3.41 -12.34
CA ALA A 61 -9.27 3.18 -12.72
C ALA A 61 -10.23 3.79 -11.68
N GLU A 62 -10.06 3.42 -10.42
CA GLU A 62 -10.93 3.85 -9.32
C GLU A 62 -11.05 5.37 -9.21
N LEU A 63 -9.91 6.07 -9.21
CA LEU A 63 -9.87 7.53 -9.06
C LEU A 63 -10.25 8.28 -10.34
N ASN A 64 -10.45 7.57 -11.46
CA ASN A 64 -10.95 8.12 -12.72
C ASN A 64 -12.36 7.59 -13.04
N ARG A 65 -13.16 7.28 -12.02
CA ARG A 65 -14.59 6.93 -12.14
C ARG A 65 -14.87 5.62 -12.87
N TYR A 66 -13.97 4.65 -12.77
CA TYR A 66 -14.24 3.26 -13.14
C TYR A 66 -14.44 2.45 -11.84
N PRO A 67 -15.69 2.14 -11.45
CA PRO A 67 -15.98 1.48 -10.19
C PRO A 67 -15.36 0.07 -10.10
N GLY A 68 -14.81 -0.28 -8.95
CA GLY A 68 -14.31 -1.64 -8.69
C GLY A 68 -15.43 -2.62 -8.30
N PRO A 69 -15.36 -3.90 -8.70
CA PRO A 69 -16.45 -4.85 -8.50
C PRO A 69 -16.75 -5.13 -7.02
N LEU A 70 -15.74 -5.11 -6.14
CA LEU A 70 -15.95 -5.31 -4.71
C LEU A 70 -16.85 -4.22 -4.12
N HIS A 71 -16.49 -2.95 -4.34
CA HIS A 71 -17.22 -1.81 -3.78
C HIS A 71 -18.59 -1.61 -4.43
N VAL A 72 -18.74 -1.97 -5.71
CA VAL A 72 -20.06 -1.98 -6.36
C VAL A 72 -20.99 -3.01 -5.73
N LEU A 73 -20.48 -4.19 -5.37
CA LEU A 73 -21.28 -5.21 -4.70
C LEU A 73 -21.61 -4.84 -3.25
N GLU A 74 -20.68 -4.20 -2.54
CA GLU A 74 -20.92 -3.64 -1.19
C GLU A 74 -22.04 -2.60 -1.21
N LEU A 75 -22.09 -1.78 -2.25
CA LEU A 75 -23.09 -0.72 -2.44
C LEU A 75 -24.29 -1.17 -3.30
N ALA A 76 -24.48 -2.47 -3.51
CA ALA A 76 -25.50 -2.97 -4.44
C ALA A 76 -26.93 -2.49 -4.13
N PRO A 77 -27.39 -2.45 -2.86
CA PRO A 77 -28.70 -1.91 -2.50
C PRO A 77 -28.84 -0.42 -2.84
N GLU A 78 -27.82 0.38 -2.52
CA GLU A 78 -27.80 1.81 -2.78
C GLU A 78 -27.73 2.08 -4.28
N LEU A 79 -26.98 1.30 -5.04
CA LEU A 79 -26.91 1.43 -6.50
C LEU A 79 -28.13 0.86 -7.23
N GLN A 80 -29.05 0.21 -6.49
CA GLN A 80 -30.23 -0.46 -7.04
C GLN A 80 -29.87 -1.40 -8.19
N LEU A 81 -28.81 -2.20 -8.01
CA LEU A 81 -28.35 -3.10 -9.07
C LEU A 81 -29.45 -4.09 -9.45
N ALA A 82 -29.76 -4.17 -10.74
CA ALA A 82 -30.60 -5.24 -11.26
C ALA A 82 -29.93 -6.60 -11.01
N ALA A 83 -30.72 -7.68 -10.86
CA ALA A 83 -30.19 -9.03 -10.64
C ALA A 83 -29.16 -9.44 -11.70
N GLY A 84 -29.39 -9.08 -12.98
CA GLY A 84 -28.43 -9.32 -14.06
C GLY A 84 -27.11 -8.56 -13.89
N GLN A 85 -27.15 -7.29 -13.49
CA GLN A 85 -25.94 -6.50 -13.21
C GLN A 85 -25.16 -7.10 -12.04
N ARG A 86 -25.85 -7.42 -10.94
CA ARG A 86 -25.22 -8.03 -9.76
C ARG A 86 -24.50 -9.32 -10.12
N ASN A 87 -25.16 -10.24 -10.82
CA ASN A 87 -24.57 -11.51 -11.24
C ASN A 87 -23.35 -11.31 -12.14
N ALA A 88 -23.40 -10.33 -13.05
CA ALA A 88 -22.28 -10.03 -13.94
C ALA A 88 -21.07 -9.43 -13.18
N VAL A 89 -21.31 -8.56 -12.20
CA VAL A 89 -20.25 -7.99 -11.34
C VAL A 89 -19.65 -9.07 -10.43
N GLU A 90 -20.47 -9.97 -9.87
CA GLU A 90 -19.99 -11.13 -9.09
C GLU A 90 -19.10 -12.05 -9.94
N ALA A 91 -19.49 -12.30 -11.20
CA ALA A 91 -18.68 -13.08 -12.14
C ALA A 91 -17.35 -12.38 -12.48
N SER A 92 -17.34 -11.06 -12.69
CA SER A 92 -16.13 -10.28 -12.91
C SER A 92 -15.19 -10.34 -11.69
N LYS A 93 -15.73 -10.14 -10.48
CA LYS A 93 -14.99 -10.28 -9.22
C LYS A 93 -14.36 -11.66 -9.07
N ALA A 94 -15.11 -12.72 -9.37
CA ALA A 94 -14.64 -14.09 -9.25
C ALA A 94 -13.49 -14.38 -10.22
N ARG A 95 -13.61 -14.00 -11.50
CA ARG A 95 -12.53 -14.14 -12.50
C ARG A 95 -11.29 -13.37 -12.09
N MET A 96 -11.45 -12.11 -11.68
CA MET A 96 -10.36 -11.27 -11.20
C MET A 96 -9.64 -11.93 -10.02
N SER A 97 -10.38 -12.35 -8.98
CA SER A 97 -9.80 -12.94 -7.77
C SER A 97 -9.07 -14.25 -8.06
N ALA A 98 -9.66 -15.15 -8.86
CA ALA A 98 -9.03 -16.41 -9.23
C ALA A 98 -7.71 -16.17 -9.99
N ARG A 99 -7.71 -15.26 -10.97
CA ARG A 99 -6.51 -14.96 -11.74
C ARG A 99 -5.45 -14.23 -10.92
N ALA A 100 -5.85 -13.29 -10.07
CA ALA A 100 -4.93 -12.56 -9.20
C ALA A 100 -4.22 -13.48 -8.20
N LYS A 101 -4.94 -14.45 -7.60
CA LYS A 101 -4.36 -15.46 -6.70
C LYS A 101 -3.33 -16.35 -7.41
N ALA A 102 -3.66 -16.83 -8.61
CA ALA A 102 -2.73 -17.63 -9.42
C ALA A 102 -1.44 -16.85 -9.74
N LEU A 103 -1.57 -15.61 -10.20
CA LEU A 103 -0.42 -14.75 -10.49
C LEU A 103 0.38 -14.40 -9.22
N GLY A 104 -0.30 -14.18 -8.09
CA GLY A 104 0.35 -13.90 -6.81
C GLY A 104 1.20 -15.07 -6.33
N ALA A 105 0.71 -16.31 -6.44
CA ALA A 105 1.49 -17.51 -6.15
C ALA A 105 2.73 -17.61 -7.07
N GLU A 106 2.56 -17.41 -8.38
CA GLU A 106 3.68 -17.42 -9.33
C GLU A 106 4.74 -16.33 -9.00
N ILE A 107 4.31 -15.14 -8.55
CA ILE A 107 5.25 -14.07 -8.11
C ILE A 107 6.00 -14.50 -6.86
N ILE A 108 5.32 -15.05 -5.84
CA ILE A 108 5.95 -15.51 -4.60
C ILE A 108 7.01 -16.58 -4.89
N ASP A 109 6.71 -17.54 -5.76
CA ASP A 109 7.64 -18.61 -6.11
C ASP A 109 8.87 -18.08 -6.86
N LEU A 110 8.69 -17.16 -7.81
CA LEU A 110 9.79 -16.52 -8.55
C LEU A 110 10.67 -15.64 -7.66
N GLU A 111 10.07 -14.90 -6.71
CA GLU A 111 10.81 -14.08 -5.74
C GLU A 111 11.62 -14.96 -4.78
N ARG A 112 11.04 -16.09 -4.34
CA ARG A 112 11.75 -17.10 -3.54
C ARG A 112 12.93 -17.71 -4.31
N GLU A 113 12.73 -18.01 -5.59
CA GLU A 113 13.79 -18.54 -6.44
C GLU A 113 14.93 -17.53 -6.64
N LEU A 114 14.59 -16.27 -6.89
CA LEU A 114 15.56 -15.18 -7.00
C LEU A 114 16.37 -15.04 -5.70
N ASP A 115 15.69 -15.05 -4.55
CA ASP A 115 16.33 -14.95 -3.25
C ASP A 115 17.31 -16.10 -2.99
N ALA A 116 16.87 -17.34 -3.24
CA ALA A 116 17.70 -18.53 -3.08
C ALA A 116 18.94 -18.50 -3.98
N ALA A 117 18.80 -18.07 -5.25
CA ALA A 117 19.92 -17.99 -6.18
C ALA A 117 21.01 -17.00 -5.70
N PHE A 118 20.62 -15.88 -5.07
CA PHE A 118 21.56 -14.95 -4.42
C PHE A 118 22.16 -15.55 -3.14
N ALA A 119 21.34 -16.13 -2.26
CA ALA A 119 21.79 -16.71 -0.99
C ALA A 119 22.82 -17.83 -1.21
N GLU A 120 22.61 -18.66 -2.24
CA GLU A 120 23.48 -19.78 -2.61
C GLU A 120 24.67 -19.34 -3.47
N ARG A 121 24.76 -18.07 -3.85
CA ARG A 121 25.79 -17.51 -4.77
C ARG A 121 25.83 -18.23 -6.13
N LYS A 122 24.68 -18.68 -6.61
CA LYS A 122 24.51 -19.36 -7.91
C LYS A 122 23.96 -18.45 -9.00
N ILE A 123 23.56 -17.23 -8.66
CA ILE A 123 23.03 -16.27 -9.61
C ILE A 123 24.13 -15.78 -10.57
N ASP A 124 23.80 -15.72 -11.86
CA ASP A 124 24.59 -15.03 -12.89
C ASP A 124 23.72 -14.00 -13.63
N GLN A 125 24.32 -13.23 -14.54
CA GLN A 125 23.60 -12.17 -15.26
C GLN A 125 22.47 -12.71 -16.15
N VAL A 126 22.63 -13.89 -16.74
CA VAL A 126 21.61 -14.50 -17.60
C VAL A 126 20.40 -14.91 -16.75
N ARG A 127 20.63 -15.61 -15.65
CA ARG A 127 19.58 -16.05 -14.74
C ARG A 127 18.88 -14.88 -14.06
N LEU A 128 19.63 -13.85 -13.67
CA LEU A 128 19.08 -12.60 -13.12
C LEU A 128 18.10 -11.95 -14.10
N ASN A 129 18.49 -11.79 -15.37
CA ASN A 129 17.62 -11.20 -16.39
C ASN A 129 16.36 -12.04 -16.62
N GLN A 130 16.48 -13.37 -16.62
CA GLN A 130 15.34 -14.27 -16.78
C GLN A 130 14.34 -14.17 -15.62
N LEU A 131 14.83 -14.24 -14.38
CA LEU A 131 13.96 -14.21 -13.19
C LEU A 131 13.27 -12.85 -13.06
N THR A 132 14.03 -11.76 -13.19
CA THR A 132 13.46 -10.41 -13.06
C THR A 132 12.47 -10.08 -14.19
N ALA A 133 12.72 -10.52 -15.43
CA ALA A 133 11.76 -10.37 -16.52
C ALA A 133 10.46 -11.17 -16.27
N GLN A 134 10.58 -12.39 -15.74
CA GLN A 134 9.41 -13.21 -15.39
C GLN A 134 8.60 -12.57 -14.26
N ILE A 135 9.25 -12.13 -13.18
CA ILE A 135 8.60 -11.41 -12.07
C ILE A 135 7.86 -10.18 -12.59
N GLY A 136 8.56 -9.33 -13.36
CA GLY A 136 7.98 -8.12 -13.93
C GLY A 136 6.77 -8.40 -14.83
N ALA A 137 6.83 -9.46 -15.65
CA ALA A 137 5.70 -9.88 -16.47
C ALA A 137 4.49 -10.29 -15.61
N LYS A 138 4.69 -11.08 -14.55
CA LYS A 138 3.58 -11.49 -13.66
C LYS A 138 3.00 -10.30 -12.89
N GLN A 139 3.83 -9.38 -12.42
CA GLN A 139 3.38 -8.14 -11.77
C GLN A 139 2.54 -7.27 -12.73
N ALA A 140 2.99 -7.13 -13.99
CA ALA A 140 2.23 -6.42 -15.02
C ALA A 140 0.86 -7.08 -15.27
N MET A 141 0.83 -8.40 -15.39
CA MET A 141 -0.40 -9.17 -15.55
C MET A 141 -1.33 -9.03 -14.34
N LEU A 142 -0.79 -9.06 -13.11
CA LEU A 142 -1.57 -8.89 -11.88
C LEU A 142 -2.25 -7.51 -11.86
N ARG A 143 -1.51 -6.45 -12.17
CA ARG A 143 -2.07 -5.10 -12.30
C ARG A 143 -3.15 -5.03 -13.38
N ALA A 144 -2.90 -5.64 -14.54
CA ALA A 144 -3.86 -5.66 -15.64
C ALA A 144 -5.18 -6.34 -15.25
N VAL A 145 -5.13 -7.47 -14.53
CA VAL A 145 -6.32 -8.20 -14.07
C VAL A 145 -7.21 -7.33 -13.20
N HIS A 146 -6.64 -6.54 -12.29
CA HIS A 146 -7.41 -5.59 -11.50
C HIS A 146 -8.02 -4.47 -12.35
N LEU A 147 -7.25 -3.88 -13.27
CA LEU A 147 -7.75 -2.80 -14.13
C LEU A 147 -8.86 -3.28 -15.08
N VAL A 148 -8.73 -4.48 -15.64
CA VAL A 148 -9.76 -5.10 -16.49
C VAL A 148 -11.06 -5.27 -15.71
N ALA A 149 -11.01 -5.71 -14.46
CA ALA A 149 -12.22 -5.86 -13.64
C ALA A 149 -12.95 -4.52 -13.41
N HIS A 150 -12.22 -3.41 -13.29
CA HIS A 150 -12.82 -2.07 -13.22
C HIS A 150 -13.45 -1.66 -14.56
N ILE A 151 -12.82 -1.97 -15.70
CA ILE A 151 -13.38 -1.71 -17.03
C ILE A 151 -14.68 -2.50 -17.22
N GLU A 152 -14.66 -3.81 -16.93
CA GLU A 152 -15.84 -4.67 -17.01
C GLU A 152 -16.97 -4.15 -16.11
N THR A 153 -16.65 -3.79 -14.86
CA THR A 153 -17.64 -3.29 -13.91
C THR A 153 -18.26 -1.97 -14.37
N ALA A 154 -17.46 -1.02 -14.87
CA ALA A 154 -17.97 0.25 -15.39
C ALA A 154 -18.92 0.06 -16.57
N GLN A 155 -18.65 -0.90 -17.46
CA GLN A 155 -19.52 -1.22 -18.61
C GLN A 155 -20.87 -1.83 -18.21
N LEU A 156 -20.97 -2.41 -17.01
CA LEU A 156 -22.20 -3.02 -16.51
C LEU A 156 -23.14 -2.03 -15.82
N LEU A 157 -22.66 -0.82 -15.48
CA LEU A 157 -23.41 0.18 -14.73
C LEU A 157 -23.92 1.29 -15.64
N THR A 158 -25.05 1.91 -15.27
CA THR A 158 -25.53 3.12 -15.95
C THR A 158 -24.70 4.34 -15.51
N PRO A 159 -24.69 5.43 -16.30
CA PRO A 159 -24.06 6.69 -15.88
C PRO A 159 -24.56 7.20 -14.53
N GLU A 160 -25.86 7.04 -14.23
CA GLU A 160 -26.47 7.45 -12.96
C GLU A 160 -25.96 6.60 -11.79
N GLN A 161 -25.79 5.30 -12.00
CA GLN A 161 -25.20 4.39 -11.00
C GLN A 161 -23.74 4.74 -10.74
N ILE A 162 -22.95 5.04 -11.77
CA ILE A 162 -21.55 5.48 -11.61
C ILE A 162 -21.49 6.81 -10.84
N ALA A 163 -22.35 7.78 -11.17
CA ALA A 163 -22.42 9.04 -10.43
C ALA A 163 -22.82 8.83 -8.97
N ARG A 164 -23.78 7.94 -8.69
CA ARG A 164 -24.18 7.59 -7.31
C ARG A 164 -23.05 6.89 -6.56
N TYR A 165 -22.35 5.97 -7.20
CA TYR A 165 -21.16 5.31 -6.65
C TYR A 165 -20.10 6.34 -6.25
N ASN A 166 -19.74 7.28 -7.13
CA ASN A 166 -18.74 8.30 -6.84
C ASN A 166 -19.11 9.17 -5.63
N ARG A 167 -20.39 9.53 -5.49
CA ARG A 167 -20.90 10.23 -4.29
C ARG A 167 -20.78 9.37 -3.03
N LEU A 168 -21.23 8.12 -3.07
CA LEU A 168 -21.15 7.19 -1.93
C LEU A 168 -19.70 6.91 -1.51
N ARG A 169 -18.75 6.97 -2.45
CA ARG A 169 -17.32 6.81 -2.19
C ARG A 169 -16.59 8.11 -1.81
N GLY A 170 -17.30 9.24 -1.82
CA GLY A 170 -16.75 10.55 -1.44
C GLY A 170 -15.86 11.20 -2.49
N TYR A 171 -15.93 10.77 -3.76
CA TYR A 171 -15.10 11.34 -4.85
C TYR A 171 -15.64 12.65 -5.41
N ASP A 172 -16.93 12.95 -5.20
CA ASP A 172 -17.58 14.17 -5.66
C ASP A 172 -17.78 15.22 -4.54
N GLY A 173 -17.02 15.13 -3.43
CA GLY A 173 -16.98 16.16 -2.39
C GLY A 173 -16.21 17.42 -2.85
N PRO A 174 -16.43 18.59 -2.22
CA PRO A 174 -15.65 19.78 -2.53
C PRO A 174 -14.17 19.47 -2.34
N SER A 175 -13.39 19.57 -3.41
CA SER A 175 -11.96 19.36 -3.34
C SER A 175 -11.32 20.48 -2.51
N GLU A 176 -10.77 20.18 -1.35
CA GLU A 176 -9.89 21.10 -0.61
C GLU A 176 -8.53 21.34 -1.31
N ARG A 177 -8.44 21.09 -2.63
CA ARG A 177 -7.23 21.30 -3.43
C ARG A 177 -6.94 22.76 -3.78
N GLY A 178 -7.65 23.71 -3.19
CA GLY A 178 -7.44 25.15 -3.41
C GLY A 178 -6.74 25.91 -2.27
N ALA A 179 -6.61 25.33 -1.06
CA ALA A 179 -6.24 26.13 0.12
C ALA A 179 -4.80 25.95 0.62
N ASN A 180 -4.10 24.85 0.30
CA ASN A 180 -2.81 24.53 0.94
C ASN A 180 -1.58 24.44 0.01
N ASP A 181 -1.71 24.69 -1.31
CA ASP A 181 -0.59 24.51 -2.26
C ASP A 181 0.25 25.78 -2.52
N LEU A 182 0.16 26.80 -1.66
CA LEU A 182 1.03 27.98 -1.71
C LEU A 182 2.20 27.95 -0.70
N GLY A 183 2.42 26.83 0.00
CA GLY A 183 3.29 26.81 1.18
C GLY A 183 4.51 25.89 1.18
N ALA A 184 4.69 24.97 0.23
CA ALA A 184 5.75 23.96 0.31
C ALA A 184 6.85 24.20 -0.73
N LYS A 185 7.92 24.85 -0.27
CA LYS A 185 9.20 25.05 -0.96
C LYS A 185 9.74 23.72 -1.52
N ARG A 186 10.13 23.75 -2.79
CA ARG A 186 10.97 22.73 -3.42
C ARG A 186 12.39 22.82 -2.84
N HIS A 187 12.88 21.70 -2.31
CA HIS A 187 14.30 21.43 -2.13
C HIS A 187 14.75 20.51 -3.27
#